data_AF-A0A3C0ZRN9-F1
#
_entry.id   AF-A0A3C0ZRN9-F1
#
_cell.length_a   1.000
_cell.length_b   1.000
_cell.length_c   1.000
_cell.angle_alpha   90.00
_cell.angle_beta   90.00
_cell.angle_gamma   90.00
#
_symmetry.space_group_name_H-M   'P 1'
#
loop_
_entity.id
_entity.type
_entity.pdbx_description
1 polymer ?
#
loop_
_entity_poly.entity_id
_entity_poly.type
_entity_poly.pdbx_seq_one_letter_code
_entity_poly.pdbx_strand_id
1 'polypeptide(L)'
;LDDAVGLIVFAVSFGIAQAVEGGTLSVISVVVNPIVEIICSLLLGAVMGIIMSELEKLFFSNSNRLSMTIAFVTMTIALSSLRFSLGPVTISFSSLLVCMMLGTAFCNMSLFSPDIMSRAEKWTSPLYAVFFVLSGAQLELSVFRYPSVILIGIVYIVIRCAGKYFGARLSAAATHCSDTVQRYLGITLFPQAGVALGMVVTAQALGSSCGSMIRNIILFSVMIYEIFGPMMTRDALRKAGEITPVSPEKKTRDRFAHRREAINKRQVKNWPF
;
A
#
# COMPACT_ATOMS: atom_id res chain seq x y z
N LEU A 1 -3.91 -5.06 5.95
CA LEU A 1 -5.32 -5.52 6.12
C LEU A 1 -6.30 -4.43 5.71
N ASP A 2 -6.14 -3.19 6.20
CA ASP A 2 -6.93 -2.03 5.76
C ASP A 2 -6.96 -1.85 4.23
N ASP A 3 -5.81 -1.94 3.57
CA ASP A 3 -5.72 -1.87 2.10
C ASP A 3 -6.48 -3.00 1.40
N ALA A 4 -6.45 -4.22 1.93
CA ALA A 4 -7.15 -5.37 1.35
C ALA A 4 -8.67 -5.20 1.47
N VAL A 5 -9.16 -4.75 2.63
CA VAL A 5 -10.57 -4.41 2.83
C VAL A 5 -10.97 -3.24 1.92
N GLY A 6 -10.12 -2.23 1.80
CA GLY A 6 -10.32 -1.11 0.88
C GLY A 6 -10.45 -1.56 -0.59
N LEU A 7 -9.61 -2.48 -1.04
CA LEU A 7 -9.67 -3.05 -2.39
C LEU A 7 -10.95 -3.87 -2.62
N ILE A 8 -11.38 -4.65 -1.62
CA ILE A 8 -12.64 -5.41 -1.69
C ILE A 8 -13.84 -4.45 -1.82
N VAL A 9 -13.90 -3.43 -0.97
CA VAL A 9 -14.98 -2.42 -1.02
C VAL A 9 -14.93 -1.64 -2.33
N PHE A 10 -13.74 -1.32 -2.84
CA PHE A 10 -13.56 -0.67 -4.12
C PHE A 10 -14.04 -1.55 -5.28
N ALA A 11 -13.67 -2.83 -5.34
CA ALA A 11 -14.09 -3.75 -6.39
C ALA A 11 -15.62 -3.86 -6.45
N VAL A 12 -16.28 -3.98 -5.29
CA VAL A 12 -17.75 -4.00 -5.21
C VAL A 12 -18.35 -2.67 -5.67
N SER A 13 -17.84 -1.54 -5.17
CA SER A 13 -18.35 -0.20 -5.53
C SER A 13 -18.16 0.12 -7.00
N PHE A 14 -17.01 -0.26 -7.57
CA PHE A 14 -16.67 -0.07 -8.98
C PHE A 14 -17.52 -0.96 -9.90
N GLY A 15 -17.76 -2.22 -9.50
CA GLY A 15 -18.70 -3.11 -10.20
C GLY A 15 -20.12 -2.53 -10.25
N ILE A 16 -20.62 -2.02 -9.12
CA ILE A 16 -21.91 -1.31 -9.04
C ILE A 16 -21.90 -0.08 -9.96
N ALA A 17 -20.86 0.75 -9.90
CA ALA A 17 -20.77 1.97 -10.70
C ALA A 17 -20.81 1.68 -12.22
N GLN A 18 -20.06 0.68 -12.69
CA GLN A 18 -20.10 0.26 -14.09
C GLN A 18 -21.48 -0.30 -14.50
N ALA A 19 -22.15 -1.04 -13.62
CA ALA A 19 -23.49 -1.57 -13.90
C ALA A 19 -24.53 -0.44 -14.04
N VAL A 20 -24.40 0.63 -13.23
CA VAL A 20 -25.26 1.81 -13.32
C VAL A 20 -24.99 2.59 -14.61
N GLU A 21 -23.72 2.76 -15.00
CA GLU A 21 -23.35 3.47 -16.23
C GLU A 21 -23.73 2.68 -17.50
N GLY A 22 -23.61 1.36 -17.47
CA GLY A 22 -23.93 0.45 -18.58
C GLY A 22 -25.42 0.13 -18.77
N GLY A 23 -26.32 0.68 -17.95
CA GLY A 23 -27.78 0.60 -18.12
C GLY A 23 -28.42 -0.79 -18.00
N THR A 24 -27.63 -1.83 -17.71
CA THR A 24 -28.10 -3.22 -17.56
C THR A 24 -27.79 -3.73 -16.17
N LEU A 25 -28.77 -3.55 -15.27
CA LEU A 25 -28.72 -4.03 -13.89
C LEU A 25 -28.97 -5.55 -13.86
N SER A 26 -27.96 -6.33 -14.21
CA SER A 26 -27.96 -7.77 -13.94
C SER A 26 -27.41 -8.03 -12.54
N VAL A 27 -28.10 -8.83 -11.74
CA VAL A 27 -27.60 -9.27 -10.41
C VAL A 27 -26.20 -9.89 -10.51
N ILE A 28 -25.90 -10.50 -11.66
CA ILE A 28 -24.60 -11.12 -11.95
C ILE A 28 -23.49 -10.06 -12.04
N SER A 29 -23.72 -8.93 -12.71
CA SER A 29 -22.70 -7.88 -12.85
C SER A 29 -22.45 -7.11 -11.57
N VAL A 30 -23.49 -6.96 -10.74
CA VAL A 30 -23.46 -6.15 -9.52
C VAL A 30 -22.83 -6.88 -8.33
N VAL A 31 -23.10 -8.19 -8.18
CA VAL A 31 -22.70 -8.95 -6.99
C VAL A 31 -21.72 -10.07 -7.32
N VAL A 32 -22.00 -10.86 -8.36
CA VAL A 32 -21.20 -12.07 -8.66
C VAL A 32 -19.83 -11.70 -9.20
N ASN A 33 -19.75 -10.80 -10.18
CA ASN A 33 -18.48 -10.43 -10.82
C ASN A 33 -17.44 -9.88 -9.82
N PRO A 34 -17.74 -8.91 -8.92
CA PRO A 34 -16.78 -8.43 -7.94
C PRO A 34 -16.30 -9.51 -6.95
N ILE A 35 -17.20 -10.39 -6.50
CA ILE A 35 -16.85 -11.48 -5.58
C ILE A 35 -15.93 -12.49 -6.26
N VAL A 36 -16.25 -12.88 -7.50
CA VAL A 36 -15.41 -13.77 -8.30
C VAL A 36 -14.04 -13.14 -8.54
N GLU A 37 -13.98 -11.84 -8.86
CA GLU A 37 -12.72 -11.11 -9.02
C GLU A 37 -11.86 -11.18 -7.76
N ILE A 38 -12.44 -10.95 -6.57
CA ILE A 38 -11.71 -11.03 -5.30
C ILE A 38 -11.18 -12.43 -5.05
N ILE A 39 -12.03 -13.47 -5.18
CA ILE A 39 -11.66 -14.86 -4.90
C ILE A 39 -10.58 -15.32 -5.88
N CYS A 40 -10.77 -15.10 -7.18
CA CYS A 40 -9.80 -15.45 -8.21
C CYS A 40 -8.48 -14.72 -8.01
N SER A 41 -8.52 -13.44 -7.61
CA SER A 41 -7.31 -12.66 -7.31
C SER A 41 -6.53 -13.20 -6.11
N LEU A 42 -7.23 -13.53 -5.02
CA LEU A 42 -6.63 -14.17 -3.84
C LEU A 42 -6.01 -15.52 -4.21
N LEU A 43 -6.74 -16.34 -4.96
CA LEU A 43 -6.28 -17.67 -5.34
C LEU A 43 -5.04 -17.62 -6.24
N LEU A 44 -5.05 -16.77 -7.27
CA LEU A 44 -3.90 -16.59 -8.15
C LEU A 44 -2.67 -16.09 -7.37
N GLY A 45 -2.86 -15.10 -6.50
CA GLY A 45 -1.77 -14.56 -5.67
C GLY A 45 -1.21 -15.61 -4.72
N ALA A 46 -2.08 -16.40 -4.07
CA ALA A 46 -1.65 -17.48 -3.18
C ALA A 46 -0.84 -18.55 -3.92
N VAL A 47 -1.32 -19.00 -5.09
CA VAL A 47 -0.61 -19.97 -5.93
C VAL A 47 0.76 -19.44 -6.35
N MET A 48 0.84 -18.21 -6.84
CA MET A 48 2.11 -17.60 -7.25
C MET A 48 3.07 -17.39 -6.07
N GLY A 49 2.56 -17.04 -4.89
CA GLY A 49 3.36 -16.93 -3.67
C GLY A 49 3.92 -18.26 -3.18
N ILE A 50 3.13 -19.34 -3.27
CA ILE A 50 3.60 -20.71 -2.97
C ILE A 50 4.70 -21.12 -3.95
N ILE A 51 4.47 -20.92 -5.25
CA ILE A 51 5.46 -21.25 -6.29
C ILE A 51 6.76 -20.46 -6.06
N MET A 52 6.67 -19.17 -5.74
CA MET A 52 7.82 -18.34 -5.43
C MET A 52 8.58 -18.86 -4.18
N SER A 53 7.86 -19.26 -3.13
CA SER A 53 8.42 -19.82 -1.90
C SER A 53 9.14 -21.16 -2.13
N GLU A 54 8.66 -22.00 -3.04
CA GLU A 54 9.34 -23.25 -3.37
C GLU A 54 10.56 -23.03 -4.25
N LEU A 55 10.45 -22.14 -5.25
CA LEU A 55 11.55 -21.84 -6.16
C LEU A 55 12.70 -21.08 -5.49
N GLU A 56 12.44 -20.31 -4.43
CA GLU A 56 13.51 -19.56 -3.73
C GLU A 56 14.59 -20.50 -3.19
N LYS A 57 14.21 -21.73 -2.83
CA LYS A 57 15.09 -22.77 -2.29
C LYS A 57 16.15 -23.22 -3.30
N LEU A 58 15.88 -23.03 -4.60
CA LEU A 58 16.80 -23.37 -5.68
C LEU A 58 17.86 -22.29 -5.94
N PHE A 59 17.65 -21.06 -5.45
CA PHE A 59 18.53 -19.92 -5.71
C PHE A 59 19.29 -19.48 -4.45
N PHE A 60 20.60 -19.71 -4.44
CA PHE A 60 21.47 -19.34 -3.32
C PHE A 60 22.10 -17.95 -3.46
N SER A 61 22.19 -17.41 -4.69
CA SER A 61 22.85 -16.12 -4.95
C SER A 61 21.96 -14.92 -4.65
N ASN A 62 22.57 -13.89 -4.06
CA ASN A 62 21.86 -12.69 -3.61
C ASN A 62 21.23 -11.88 -4.74
N SER A 63 21.92 -11.77 -5.87
CA SER A 63 21.43 -11.04 -7.06
C SER A 63 20.28 -11.81 -7.72
N ASN A 64 20.40 -13.14 -7.76
CA ASN A 64 19.41 -14.01 -8.38
C ASN A 64 18.08 -14.00 -7.60
N ARG A 65 18.12 -13.95 -6.26
CA ARG A 65 16.91 -13.84 -5.42
C ARG A 65 16.12 -12.56 -5.69
N LEU A 66 16.80 -11.43 -5.87
CA LEU A 66 16.16 -10.15 -6.17
C LEU A 66 15.57 -10.15 -7.59
N SER A 67 16.34 -10.60 -8.57
CA SER A 67 15.86 -10.74 -9.96
C SER A 67 14.65 -11.67 -10.05
N MET A 68 14.67 -12.79 -9.34
CA MET A 68 13.55 -13.72 -9.23
C MET A 68 12.31 -13.03 -8.64
N THR A 69 12.46 -12.27 -7.55
CA THR A 69 11.34 -11.55 -6.92
C THR A 69 10.69 -10.58 -7.89
N ILE A 70 11.49 -9.78 -8.60
CA ILE A 70 10.98 -8.82 -9.60
C ILE A 70 10.30 -9.55 -10.76
N ALA A 71 10.90 -10.66 -11.23
CA ALA A 71 10.32 -11.48 -12.30
C ALA A 71 8.97 -12.07 -11.87
N PHE A 72 8.87 -12.61 -10.65
CA PHE A 72 7.62 -13.17 -10.10
C PHE A 72 6.53 -12.11 -9.94
N VAL A 73 6.87 -10.93 -9.41
CA VAL A 73 5.91 -9.82 -9.30
C VAL A 73 5.43 -9.40 -10.69
N THR A 74 6.34 -9.20 -11.64
CA THR A 74 5.99 -8.77 -13.01
C THR A 74 5.16 -9.83 -13.74
N MET A 75 5.54 -11.10 -13.62
CA MET A 75 4.79 -12.24 -14.17
C MET A 75 3.40 -12.32 -13.57
N THR A 76 3.28 -12.12 -12.26
CA THR A 76 2.00 -12.15 -11.55
C THR A 76 1.09 -11.01 -12.01
N ILE A 77 1.63 -9.81 -12.20
CA ILE A 77 0.90 -8.67 -12.77
C ILE A 77 0.43 -8.99 -14.20
N ALA A 78 1.30 -9.58 -15.03
CA ALA A 78 0.96 -9.97 -16.39
C ALA A 78 -0.17 -11.02 -16.41
N LEU A 79 -0.11 -12.03 -15.54
CA LEU A 79 -1.16 -13.05 -15.40
C LEU A 79 -2.47 -12.43 -14.90
N SER A 80 -2.42 -11.47 -13.98
CA SER A 80 -3.62 -10.75 -13.51
C SER A 80 -4.29 -9.90 -14.60
N SER A 81 -3.58 -9.60 -15.68
CA SER A 81 -4.16 -8.85 -16.81
C SER A 81 -5.00 -9.72 -17.75
N LEU A 82 -4.96 -11.05 -17.58
CA LEU A 82 -5.79 -11.97 -18.35
C LEU A 82 -7.27 -11.80 -17.95
N ARG A 83 -8.15 -11.75 -18.95
CA ARG A 83 -9.59 -11.69 -18.76
C ARG A 83 -10.22 -12.90 -19.42
N PHE A 84 -10.96 -13.67 -18.64
CA PHE A 84 -11.66 -14.86 -19.14
C PHE A 84 -13.16 -14.64 -19.06
N SER A 85 -13.86 -14.84 -20.17
CA SER A 85 -15.32 -14.82 -20.23
C SER A 85 -15.82 -16.26 -20.17
N LEU A 86 -16.35 -16.70 -19.03
CA LEU A 86 -17.08 -17.97 -18.92
C LEU A 86 -18.59 -17.67 -18.89
N GLY A 87 -19.20 -17.68 -20.07
CA GLY A 87 -20.64 -17.42 -20.23
C GLY A 87 -21.01 -16.00 -19.75
N PRO A 88 -22.00 -15.83 -18.84
CA PRO A 88 -22.40 -14.52 -18.34
C PRO A 88 -21.46 -13.93 -17.28
N VAL A 89 -20.42 -14.69 -16.84
CA VAL A 89 -19.48 -14.25 -15.80
C VAL A 89 -18.14 -13.90 -16.43
N THR A 90 -17.71 -12.66 -16.24
CA THR A 90 -16.38 -12.20 -16.62
C THR A 90 -15.44 -12.36 -15.43
N ILE A 91 -14.48 -13.29 -15.54
CA ILE A 91 -13.40 -13.43 -14.56
C ILE A 91 -12.34 -12.40 -14.89
N SER A 92 -12.24 -11.43 -14.00
CA SER A 92 -11.17 -10.43 -13.96
C SER A 92 -10.32 -10.65 -12.72
N PHE A 93 -9.12 -10.08 -12.69
CA PHE A 93 -8.26 -10.08 -11.52
C PHE A 93 -7.86 -8.65 -11.17
N SER A 94 -7.78 -8.36 -9.87
CA SER A 94 -7.22 -7.11 -9.36
C SER A 94 -5.72 -7.29 -9.16
N SER A 95 -4.93 -6.60 -9.98
CA SER A 95 -3.46 -6.66 -9.91
C SER A 95 -2.91 -6.32 -8.52
N LEU A 96 -3.51 -5.34 -7.84
CA LEU A 96 -3.14 -4.97 -6.47
C LEU A 96 -3.40 -6.11 -5.49
N LEU A 97 -4.59 -6.73 -5.57
CA LEU A 97 -5.00 -7.78 -4.65
C LEU A 97 -4.17 -9.06 -4.86
N VAL A 98 -3.91 -9.44 -6.12
CA VAL A 98 -3.05 -10.57 -6.46
C VAL A 98 -1.63 -10.36 -5.92
N CYS A 99 -1.04 -9.17 -6.10
CA CYS A 99 0.30 -8.86 -5.59
C CYS A 99 0.36 -8.85 -4.05
N MET A 100 -0.66 -8.32 -3.37
CA MET A 100 -0.73 -8.36 -1.90
C MET A 100 -0.80 -9.81 -1.39
N MET A 101 -1.60 -10.66 -2.05
CA MET A 101 -1.73 -12.06 -1.63
C MET A 101 -0.46 -12.87 -1.95
N LEU A 102 0.21 -12.60 -3.07
CA LEU A 102 1.53 -13.17 -3.36
C LEU A 102 2.54 -12.86 -2.26
N GLY A 103 2.67 -11.58 -1.88
CA GLY A 103 3.57 -11.18 -0.80
C GLY A 103 3.19 -11.79 0.54
N THR A 104 1.89 -11.88 0.83
CA THR A 104 1.38 -12.49 2.06
C THR A 104 1.70 -13.98 2.12
N ALA A 105 1.38 -14.74 1.06
CA ALA A 105 1.67 -16.17 1.00
C ALA A 105 3.18 -16.44 1.08
N PHE A 106 3.97 -15.68 0.33
CA PHE A 106 5.43 -15.76 0.37
C PHE A 106 5.96 -15.54 1.79
N CYS A 107 5.65 -14.41 2.45
CA CYS A 107 6.16 -14.12 3.78
C CYS A 107 5.75 -15.12 4.86
N ASN A 108 4.61 -15.80 4.70
CA ASN A 108 4.15 -16.79 5.68
C ASN A 108 4.71 -18.20 5.45
N MET A 109 5.27 -18.50 4.27
CA MET A 109 5.77 -19.84 3.93
C MET A 109 7.29 -19.90 3.79
N SER A 110 7.91 -18.79 3.38
CA SER A 110 9.33 -18.69 3.11
C SER A 110 10.10 -18.30 4.38
N LEU A 111 11.08 -19.13 4.75
CA LEU A 111 11.99 -18.87 5.87
C LEU A 111 12.99 -17.75 5.54
N PHE A 112 13.25 -17.51 4.25
CA PHE A 112 14.17 -16.49 3.75
C PHE A 112 13.47 -15.15 3.42
N SER A 113 12.19 -15.03 3.76
CA SER A 113 11.39 -13.85 3.45
C SER A 113 11.96 -12.53 4.00
N PRO A 114 12.57 -12.46 5.20
CA PRO A 114 13.12 -11.19 5.70
C PRO A 114 14.29 -10.67 4.84
N ASP A 115 15.14 -11.57 4.37
CA ASP A 115 16.29 -11.23 3.53
C ASP A 115 15.88 -10.74 2.15
N ILE A 116 14.86 -11.38 1.56
CA ILE A 116 14.35 -11.00 0.25
C ILE A 116 13.56 -9.70 0.34
N MET A 117 12.72 -9.54 1.37
CA MET A 117 11.92 -8.34 1.57
C MET A 117 12.78 -7.09 1.82
N SER A 118 13.83 -7.19 2.65
CA SER A 118 14.76 -6.07 2.89
C SER A 118 15.50 -5.61 1.63
N ARG A 119 15.63 -6.49 0.62
CA ARG A 119 16.22 -6.14 -0.68
C ARG A 119 15.21 -5.56 -1.63
N ALA A 120 13.99 -6.11 -1.63
CA ALA A 120 12.87 -5.54 -2.37
C ALA A 120 12.63 -4.08 -1.93
N GLU A 121 12.71 -3.79 -0.63
CA GLU A 121 12.52 -2.44 -0.07
C GLU A 121 13.51 -1.39 -0.64
N LYS A 122 14.77 -1.79 -0.89
CA LYS A 122 15.76 -0.92 -1.55
C LYS A 122 15.36 -0.55 -2.97
N TRP A 123 14.64 -1.43 -3.67
CA TRP A 123 14.08 -1.19 -5.00
C TRP A 123 12.76 -0.43 -4.96
N THR A 124 11.94 -0.69 -3.95
CA THR A 124 10.68 0.02 -3.71
C THR A 124 10.91 1.52 -3.53
N SER A 125 12.01 1.93 -2.90
CA SER A 125 12.30 3.34 -2.62
C SER A 125 12.43 4.21 -3.90
N PRO A 126 13.27 3.86 -4.89
CA PRO A 126 13.26 4.52 -6.20
C PRO A 126 11.90 4.48 -6.91
N LEU A 127 11.19 3.35 -6.83
CA LEU A 127 9.87 3.21 -7.45
C LEU A 127 8.86 4.19 -6.86
N TYR A 128 8.85 4.38 -5.54
CA TYR A 128 8.02 5.38 -4.87
C TYR A 128 8.38 6.80 -5.33
N ALA A 129 9.67 7.13 -5.45
CA ALA A 129 10.08 8.44 -5.95
C ALA A 129 9.53 8.72 -7.36
N VAL A 130 9.73 7.79 -8.30
CA VAL A 130 9.19 7.92 -9.68
C VAL A 130 7.66 8.01 -9.68
N PHE A 131 7.01 7.15 -8.90
CA PHE A 131 5.56 7.10 -8.79
C PHE A 131 4.96 8.41 -8.26
N PHE A 132 5.55 9.01 -7.22
CA PHE A 132 5.07 10.28 -6.68
C PHE A 132 5.34 11.45 -7.63
N VAL A 133 6.48 11.45 -8.33
CA VAL A 133 6.78 12.46 -9.36
C VAL A 133 5.76 12.39 -10.50
N LEU A 134 5.48 11.19 -11.02
CA LEU A 134 4.50 10.99 -12.08
C LEU A 134 3.07 11.34 -11.63
N SER A 135 2.68 10.93 -10.42
CA SER A 135 1.35 11.24 -9.87
C SER A 135 1.17 12.74 -9.65
N GLY A 136 2.21 13.41 -9.17
CA GLY A 136 2.23 14.87 -9.05
C GLY A 136 2.19 15.59 -10.40
N ALA A 137 2.89 15.07 -11.41
CA ALA A 137 2.87 15.65 -12.77
C ALA A 137 1.51 15.49 -13.47
N GLN A 138 0.73 14.46 -13.13
CA GLN A 138 -0.63 14.27 -13.65
C GLN A 138 -1.69 15.11 -12.94
N LEU A 139 -1.34 15.80 -11.85
CA LEU A 139 -2.27 16.63 -11.10
C LEU A 139 -2.69 17.84 -11.95
N GLU A 140 -3.93 17.82 -12.41
CA GLU A 140 -4.46 18.89 -13.24
C GLU A 140 -5.00 20.03 -12.36
N LEU A 141 -4.18 21.08 -12.18
CA LEU A 141 -4.54 22.21 -11.32
C LEU A 141 -5.72 23.03 -11.85
N SER A 142 -6.04 22.89 -13.14
CA SER A 142 -7.18 23.53 -13.81
C SER A 142 -8.51 23.20 -13.13
N VAL A 143 -8.65 22.00 -12.58
CA VAL A 143 -9.90 21.51 -11.98
C VAL A 143 -10.18 22.17 -10.62
N PHE A 144 -9.16 22.73 -9.96
CA PHE A 144 -9.33 23.55 -8.75
C PHE A 144 -9.85 24.96 -9.04
N ARG A 145 -10.01 25.34 -10.32
CA ARG A 145 -10.66 26.62 -10.67
C ARG A 145 -12.13 26.67 -10.24
N TYR A 146 -12.75 25.51 -10.02
CA TYR A 146 -14.10 25.40 -9.51
C TYR A 146 -14.09 25.25 -7.98
N PRO A 147 -14.60 26.25 -7.22
CA PRO A 147 -14.64 26.19 -5.76
C PRO A 147 -15.40 24.96 -5.23
N SER A 148 -16.35 24.43 -5.99
CA SER A 148 -17.09 23.21 -5.67
C SER A 148 -16.19 21.98 -5.56
N VAL A 149 -15.19 21.83 -6.42
CA VAL A 149 -14.28 20.67 -6.39
C VAL A 149 -13.36 20.74 -5.18
N ILE A 150 -12.89 21.93 -4.82
CA ILE A 150 -12.10 22.16 -3.59
C ILE A 150 -12.93 21.78 -2.36
N LEU A 151 -14.19 22.23 -2.32
CA LEU A 151 -15.11 21.91 -1.23
C LEU A 151 -15.32 20.40 -1.09
N ILE A 152 -15.57 19.69 -2.19
CA ILE A 152 -15.73 18.23 -2.19
C ILE A 152 -14.44 17.55 -1.69
N GLY A 153 -13.27 18.02 -2.13
CA GLY A 153 -11.98 17.49 -1.67
C GLY A 153 -11.78 17.65 -0.15
N ILE A 154 -12.07 18.84 0.38
CA ILE A 154 -11.98 19.10 1.83
C ILE A 154 -12.96 18.21 2.59
N VAL A 155 -14.22 18.14 2.13
CA VAL A 155 -15.25 17.30 2.75
C VAL A 155 -14.83 15.83 2.74
N TYR A 156 -14.30 15.32 1.63
CA TYR A 156 -13.77 13.97 1.53
C TYR A 156 -12.65 13.71 2.54
N ILE A 157 -11.66 14.61 2.64
CA ILE A 157 -10.55 14.49 3.59
C ILE A 157 -11.08 14.44 5.03
N VAL A 158 -11.99 15.35 5.40
CA VAL A 158 -12.54 15.43 6.76
C VAL A 158 -13.34 14.19 7.10
N ILE A 159 -14.26 13.77 6.24
CA ILE A 159 -15.09 12.57 6.46
C ILE A 159 -14.20 11.33 6.56
N ARG A 160 -13.18 11.21 5.71
CA ARG A 160 -12.23 10.09 5.75
C ARG A 160 -11.46 10.05 7.06
N CYS A 161 -10.88 11.18 7.48
CA CYS A 161 -10.16 11.28 8.76
C CYS A 161 -11.08 10.96 9.95
N ALA A 162 -12.30 11.49 9.96
CA ALA A 162 -13.28 11.18 10.99
C ALA A 162 -13.62 9.69 11.00
N GLY A 163 -13.91 9.09 9.84
CA GLY A 163 -14.22 7.66 9.72
C GLY A 163 -13.09 6.77 10.22
N LYS A 164 -11.83 7.06 9.85
CA LYS A 164 -10.65 6.33 10.35
C LYS A 164 -10.47 6.49 11.85
N TYR A 165 -10.63 7.71 12.37
CA TYR A 165 -10.45 7.98 13.79
C TYR A 165 -11.51 7.30 14.66
N PHE A 166 -12.79 7.56 14.37
CA PHE A 166 -13.90 6.98 15.13
C PHE A 166 -14.02 5.48 14.92
N GLY A 167 -13.81 5.00 13.68
CA GLY A 167 -13.84 3.57 13.37
C GLY A 167 -12.76 2.79 14.13
N ALA A 168 -11.51 3.26 14.11
CA ALA A 168 -10.41 2.63 14.83
C ALA A 168 -10.59 2.73 16.35
N ARG A 169 -11.10 3.85 16.86
CA ARG A 169 -11.34 4.03 18.30
C ARG A 169 -12.46 3.11 18.80
N LEU A 170 -13.56 3.03 18.07
CA LEU A 170 -14.71 2.19 18.42
C LEU A 170 -14.33 0.71 18.37
N SER A 171 -13.62 0.28 17.32
CA SER A 171 -13.19 -1.12 17.20
C SER A 171 -12.17 -1.49 18.27
N ALA A 172 -11.18 -0.64 18.54
CA ALA A 172 -10.19 -0.86 19.59
C ALA A 172 -10.82 -0.88 21.00
N ALA A 173 -11.85 -0.08 21.24
CA ALA A 173 -12.61 -0.11 22.48
C ALA A 173 -13.43 -1.40 22.62
N ALA A 174 -14.10 -1.82 21.54
CA ALA A 174 -14.87 -3.07 21.50
C ALA A 174 -14.00 -4.32 21.70
N THR A 175 -12.73 -4.29 21.28
CA THR A 175 -11.76 -5.38 21.49
C THR A 175 -10.93 -5.24 22.77
N HIS A 176 -11.30 -4.32 23.68
CA HIS A 176 -10.60 -4.09 24.95
C HIS A 176 -9.08 -3.80 24.80
N CYS A 177 -8.68 -3.10 23.73
CA CYS A 177 -7.30 -2.64 23.57
C CYS A 177 -6.97 -1.51 24.57
N SER A 178 -5.67 -1.26 24.80
CA SER A 178 -5.23 -0.18 25.69
C SER A 178 -5.70 1.21 25.21
N ASP A 179 -5.88 2.14 26.15
CA ASP A 179 -6.30 3.52 25.87
C ASP A 179 -5.37 4.24 24.87
N THR A 180 -4.08 3.89 24.91
CA THR A 180 -3.09 4.37 23.96
C THR A 180 -3.44 3.97 22.53
N VAL A 181 -3.75 2.68 22.31
CA VAL A 181 -4.15 2.17 20.99
C VAL A 181 -5.46 2.79 20.56
N GLN A 182 -6.46 2.85 21.45
CA GLN A 182 -7.77 3.45 21.14
C GLN A 182 -7.67 4.92 20.72
N ARG A 183 -6.73 5.69 21.30
CA ARG A 183 -6.59 7.12 21.02
C ARG A 183 -5.73 7.43 19.80
N TYR A 184 -4.66 6.66 19.57
CA TYR A 184 -3.64 7.02 18.58
C TYR A 184 -3.70 6.20 17.29
N LEU A 185 -4.26 4.98 17.31
CA LEU A 185 -4.31 4.10 16.13
C LEU A 185 -4.99 4.79 14.93
N GLY A 186 -6.15 5.42 15.14
CA GLY A 186 -6.87 6.10 14.07
C GLY A 186 -6.06 7.20 13.37
N ILE A 187 -5.22 7.93 14.10
CA ILE A 187 -4.37 9.00 13.54
C ILE A 187 -3.26 8.40 12.67
N THR A 188 -2.70 7.25 13.07
CA THR A 188 -1.67 6.55 12.29
C THR A 188 -2.20 5.95 10.98
N LEU A 189 -3.53 5.88 10.81
CA LEU A 189 -4.20 5.38 9.61
C LEU A 189 -4.65 6.49 8.64
N PHE A 190 -4.33 7.76 8.92
CA PHE A 190 -4.62 8.87 8.01
C PHE A 190 -3.74 8.88 6.74
N PRO A 191 -2.42 8.60 6.81
CA PRO A 191 -1.59 8.57 5.61
C PRO A 191 -2.09 7.51 4.63
N GLN A 192 -2.21 7.90 3.36
CA GLN A 192 -2.62 7.03 2.27
C GLN A 192 -1.89 7.47 1.01
N ALA A 193 -1.32 6.51 0.26
CA ALA A 193 -0.67 6.80 -1.01
C ALA A 193 -0.89 5.71 -2.07
N GLY A 194 -0.02 4.70 -2.11
CA GLY A 194 0.15 3.81 -3.26
C GLY A 194 -1.15 3.14 -3.73
N VAL A 195 -1.87 2.50 -2.81
CA VAL A 195 -3.09 1.75 -3.14
C VAL A 195 -4.22 2.67 -3.65
N ALA A 196 -4.32 3.90 -3.12
CA ALA A 196 -5.30 4.90 -3.55
C ALA A 196 -5.20 5.21 -5.04
N LEU A 197 -3.97 5.49 -5.45
CA LEU A 197 -3.64 5.94 -6.79
C LEU A 197 -3.76 4.78 -7.78
N GLY A 198 -3.41 3.56 -7.37
CA GLY A 198 -3.70 2.36 -8.17
C GLY A 198 -5.19 2.19 -8.45
N MET A 199 -6.05 2.36 -7.44
CA MET A 199 -7.51 2.32 -7.61
C MET A 199 -8.05 3.46 -8.49
N VAL A 200 -7.45 4.65 -8.39
CA VAL A 200 -7.81 5.80 -9.24
C VAL A 200 -7.61 5.50 -10.72
N VAL A 201 -6.50 4.84 -11.09
CA VAL A 201 -6.24 4.45 -12.49
C VAL A 201 -7.35 3.54 -13.01
N THR A 202 -7.82 2.59 -12.20
CA THR A 202 -8.98 1.75 -12.55
C THR A 202 -10.27 2.57 -12.63
N ALA A 203 -10.48 3.52 -11.71
CA ALA A 203 -11.65 4.40 -11.68
C ALA A 203 -11.77 5.31 -12.92
N GLN A 204 -10.66 5.58 -13.63
CA GLN A 204 -10.71 6.34 -14.89
C GLN A 204 -11.49 5.64 -16.00
N ALA A 205 -11.75 4.33 -15.88
CA ALA A 205 -12.58 3.59 -16.83
C ALA A 205 -14.09 3.95 -16.72
N LEU A 206 -14.54 4.63 -15.66
CA LEU A 206 -15.92 5.14 -15.48
C LEU A 206 -16.19 6.44 -16.30
N GLY A 207 -15.51 6.59 -17.43
CA GLY A 207 -15.65 7.77 -18.29
C GLY A 207 -14.87 9.01 -17.86
N SER A 208 -14.80 9.98 -18.79
CA SER A 208 -13.92 11.15 -18.70
C SER A 208 -14.36 12.18 -17.66
N SER A 209 -15.65 12.29 -17.35
CA SER A 209 -16.16 13.26 -16.38
C SER A 209 -16.02 12.77 -14.93
N CYS A 210 -16.60 11.60 -14.61
CA CYS A 210 -16.57 11.04 -13.27
C CYS A 210 -15.16 10.57 -12.88
N GLY A 211 -14.47 9.85 -13.77
CA GLY A 211 -13.12 9.34 -13.51
C GLY A 211 -12.09 10.44 -13.28
N SER A 212 -12.13 11.53 -14.05
CA SER A 212 -11.20 12.67 -13.85
C SER A 212 -11.45 13.42 -12.55
N MET A 213 -12.72 13.59 -12.16
CA MET A 213 -13.09 14.21 -10.89
C MET A 213 -12.59 13.38 -9.70
N ILE A 214 -12.84 12.07 -9.70
CA ILE A 214 -12.35 11.15 -8.65
C ILE A 214 -10.83 11.18 -8.57
N ARG A 215 -10.15 11.11 -9.72
CA ARG A 215 -8.68 11.21 -9.80
C ARG A 215 -8.16 12.47 -9.11
N ASN A 216 -8.73 13.62 -9.44
CA ASN A 216 -8.21 14.90 -8.94
C ASN A 216 -8.49 15.07 -7.43
N ILE A 217 -9.65 14.63 -6.95
CA ILE A 217 -9.98 14.63 -5.51
C ILE A 217 -9.01 13.73 -4.72
N ILE A 218 -8.75 12.52 -5.23
CA ILE A 218 -7.87 11.56 -4.54
C ILE A 218 -6.42 12.02 -4.61
N LEU A 219 -5.92 12.48 -5.76
CA LEU A 219 -4.56 13.03 -5.88
C LEU A 219 -4.35 14.23 -4.95
N PHE A 220 -5.31 15.14 -4.86
CA PHE A 220 -5.28 16.26 -3.92
C PHE A 220 -5.20 15.78 -2.47
N SER A 221 -6.04 14.80 -2.11
CA SER A 221 -6.06 14.25 -0.75
C SER A 221 -4.75 13.55 -0.40
N VAL A 222 -4.19 12.76 -1.34
CA VAL A 222 -2.87 12.12 -1.18
C VAL A 222 -1.79 13.18 -0.98
N MET A 223 -1.78 14.27 -1.75
CA MET A 223 -0.84 15.38 -1.55
C MET A 223 -0.93 15.96 -0.13
N ILE A 224 -2.13 16.22 0.38
CA ILE A 224 -2.33 16.70 1.75
C ILE A 224 -1.83 15.66 2.76
N TYR A 225 -2.15 14.38 2.57
CA TYR A 225 -1.72 13.31 3.48
C TYR A 225 -0.22 13.03 3.44
N GLU A 226 0.46 13.22 2.32
CA GLU A 226 1.91 13.08 2.27
C GLU A 226 2.64 14.23 2.99
N ILE A 227 2.05 15.43 3.01
CA ILE A 227 2.60 16.57 3.75
C ILE A 227 2.35 16.42 5.26
N PHE A 228 1.11 16.15 5.66
CA PHE A 228 0.72 16.16 7.08
C PHE A 228 0.77 14.78 7.73
N GLY A 229 0.55 13.71 6.99
CA GLY A 229 0.43 12.35 7.50
C GLY A 229 1.66 11.84 8.25
N PRO A 230 2.90 11.99 7.73
CA PRO A 230 4.11 11.60 8.45
C PRO A 230 4.27 12.37 9.77
N MET A 231 3.95 13.67 9.78
CA MET A 231 4.00 14.50 10.97
C MET A 231 2.98 14.02 12.01
N MET A 232 1.73 13.81 11.60
CA MET A 232 0.65 13.33 12.47
C MET A 232 0.94 11.94 13.03
N THR A 233 1.47 11.03 12.21
CA THR A 233 1.84 9.66 12.61
C THR A 233 2.98 9.69 13.62
N ARG A 234 4.03 10.48 13.35
CA ARG A 234 5.14 10.66 14.29
C ARG A 234 4.67 11.20 15.64
N ASP A 235 3.80 12.21 15.62
CA ASP A 235 3.31 12.82 16.86
C ASP A 235 2.38 11.88 17.62
N ALA A 236 1.56 11.07 16.92
CA ALA A 236 0.74 10.02 17.52
C ALA A 236 1.60 8.93 18.19
N LEU A 237 2.62 8.42 17.50
CA LEU A 237 3.55 7.42 18.04
C LEU A 237 4.38 7.97 19.21
N ARG A 238 4.78 9.24 19.17
CA ARG A 238 5.47 9.90 20.29
C ARG A 238 4.56 10.02 21.51
N LYS A 239 3.31 10.43 21.33
CA LYS A 239 2.32 10.52 22.41
C LYS A 239 1.91 9.14 22.93
N ALA A 240 2.00 8.11 22.10
CA ALA A 240 1.79 6.72 22.49
C ALA A 240 2.94 6.13 23.33
N GLY A 241 4.09 6.80 23.40
CA GLY A 241 5.27 6.31 24.12
C GLY A 241 6.15 5.34 23.32
N GLU A 242 5.78 5.02 22.07
CA GLU A 242 6.52 4.12 21.17
C GLU A 242 7.83 4.74 20.67
N ILE A 243 7.86 6.08 20.53
CA ILE A 243 9.07 6.81 20.16
C ILE A 243 9.68 7.43 21.41
N THR A 244 10.70 6.79 21.95
CA THR A 244 11.54 7.41 22.99
C THR A 244 12.48 8.44 22.32
N PRO A 245 12.48 9.71 22.77
CA PRO A 245 13.42 10.69 22.26
C PRO A 245 14.83 10.25 22.66
N VAL A 246 15.65 9.89 21.67
CA VAL A 246 17.07 9.63 21.91
C VAL A 246 17.69 10.92 22.38
N SER A 247 18.05 11.00 23.67
CA SER A 247 18.75 12.15 24.24
C SER A 247 19.96 12.50 23.33
N PRO A 248 20.19 13.77 22.98
CA PRO A 248 21.32 14.19 22.15
C PRO A 248 22.68 13.69 22.70
N GLU A 249 22.76 13.48 24.01
CA GLU A 249 23.92 12.92 24.69
C GLU A 249 24.18 11.45 24.32
N LYS A 250 23.13 10.63 24.18
CA LYS A 250 23.21 9.22 23.76
C LYS A 250 23.66 9.08 22.31
N LYS A 251 23.09 9.89 21.40
CA LYS A 251 23.47 9.94 19.98
C LYS A 251 24.94 10.34 19.77
N THR A 252 25.46 11.19 20.66
CA THR A 252 26.85 11.65 20.61
C THR A 252 27.78 10.55 21.14
N ARG A 253 27.43 9.94 22.27
CA ARG A 253 28.20 8.86 22.90
C ARG A 253 28.32 7.62 22.00
N ASP A 254 27.23 7.18 21.37
CA ASP A 254 27.23 5.99 20.50
C ASP A 254 28.02 6.24 19.21
N ARG A 255 27.97 7.46 18.67
CA ARG A 255 28.76 7.87 17.50
C ARG A 255 30.26 7.87 17.80
N PHE A 256 30.66 8.31 19.00
CA PHE A 256 32.06 8.27 19.43
C PHE A 256 32.52 6.86 19.84
N ALA A 257 31.63 6.02 20.37
CA ALA A 257 31.93 4.62 20.68
C ALA A 257 32.25 3.82 19.40
N HIS A 258 31.40 3.91 18.37
CA HIS A 258 31.65 3.25 17.08
C HIS A 258 32.91 3.79 16.38
N ARG A 259 33.21 5.09 16.52
CA ARG A 259 34.45 5.67 15.98
C ARG A 259 35.69 5.15 16.72
N ARG A 260 35.63 4.99 18.04
CA ARG A 260 36.71 4.38 18.85
C ARG A 260 36.94 2.92 18.48
N GLU A 261 35.89 2.13 18.32
CA GLU A 261 36.01 0.72 17.89
C GLU A 261 36.59 0.59 16.49
N ALA A 262 36.20 1.47 15.55
CA ALA A 262 36.77 1.51 14.21
C ALA A 262 38.25 1.90 14.18
N ILE A 263 38.68 2.83 15.07
CA ILE A 263 40.09 3.20 15.24
C ILE A 263 40.87 2.04 15.86
N ASN A 264 40.32 1.38 16.89
CA ASN A 264 41.00 0.27 17.57
C ASN A 264 41.18 -0.93 16.63
N LYS A 265 40.16 -1.27 15.84
CA LYS A 265 40.29 -2.31 14.79
C LYS A 265 41.32 -1.97 13.71
N ARG A 266 41.53 -0.69 13.39
CA ARG A 266 42.57 -0.24 12.45
C ARG A 266 43.97 -0.30 13.06
N GLN A 267 44.13 0.00 14.35
CA GLN A 267 45.42 -0.11 15.03
C GLN A 267 45.85 -1.58 15.22
N VAL A 268 44.91 -2.47 15.55
CA VAL A 268 45.21 -3.91 15.68
C VAL A 268 45.59 -4.54 14.33
N LYS A 269 45.06 -4.03 13.21
CA LYS A 269 45.37 -4.54 11.86
C LYS A 269 46.72 -4.04 11.30
N ASN A 270 47.30 -2.99 11.90
CA ASN A 270 48.56 -2.38 11.46
C ASN A 270 49.77 -2.75 12.33
N TRP A 271 49.62 -3.73 13.24
CA TRP A 271 50.76 -4.21 14.04
C TRP A 271 51.48 -5.33 13.27
N PRO A 272 52.76 -5.15 12.90
CA PRO A 272 53.54 -6.20 12.25
C PRO A 272 53.94 -7.21 13.32
N PHE A 273 53.39 -8.42 13.25
CA PHE A 273 54.05 -9.64 13.70
C PHE A 273 54.16 -10.56 12.49
#